data_AF-A0A3A8BAT0-F1
#
_entry.id   AF-A0A3A8BAT0-F1
#
_cell.length_a   1.000
_cell.length_b   1.000
_cell.length_c   1.000
_cell.angle_alpha   90.00
_cell.angle_beta   90.00
_cell.angle_gamma   90.00
#
_symmetry.space_group_name_H-M   'P 1'
#
loop_
_entity.id
_entity.type
_entity.pdbx_description
1 polymer ?
#
loop_
_entity_poly.entity_id
_entity_poly.type
_entity_poly.pdbx_seq_one_letter_code
_entity_poly.pdbx_strand_id
1 'polypeptide(L)'
;MSENFPDAFLQEHWSWWKRWIARRWKIIEGKGHAPLEVRLSVVHRSRLRAARDKVLAWRPERVVIAHGGWRDAGGAAYLQRAFAWI
;
A
#
# COMPACT_ATOMS: atom_id res chain seq x y z
N MET A 1 0.92 3.54 7.94
CA MET A 1 -0.53 3.31 7.83
C MET A 1 -0.88 3.24 6.36
N SER A 2 -1.17 2.08 5.79
CA SER A 2 -1.55 1.99 4.37
C SER A 2 -3.01 2.44 4.24
N GLU A 3 -3.21 3.69 3.87
CA GLU A 3 -4.54 4.25 3.59
C GLU A 3 -4.95 3.85 2.17
N ASN A 4 -5.57 2.69 2.00
CA ASN A 4 -6.06 2.25 0.69
C ASN A 4 -7.48 2.78 0.46
N PHE A 5 -7.62 4.10 0.24
CA PHE A 5 -8.89 4.71 -0.09
C PHE A 5 -9.30 4.40 -1.54
N PRO A 6 -10.56 3.99 -1.79
CA PRO A 6 -11.03 3.77 -3.14
C PRO A 6 -11.16 5.07 -3.93
N ASP A 7 -10.98 5.00 -5.24
CA ASP A 7 -11.03 6.19 -6.11
C ASP A 7 -12.36 6.94 -6.01
N ALA A 8 -13.47 6.21 -5.79
CA ALA A 8 -14.80 6.77 -5.56
C ALA A 8 -14.85 7.67 -4.31
N PHE A 9 -14.20 7.27 -3.21
CA PHE A 9 -14.14 8.06 -1.97
C PHE A 9 -13.39 9.38 -2.18
N LEU A 10 -12.32 9.37 -2.98
CA LEU A 10 -11.59 10.58 -3.34
C LEU A 10 -12.40 11.50 -4.25
N GLN A 11 -13.25 10.95 -5.12
CA GLN A 11 -14.11 11.75 -5.99
C GLN A 11 -15.18 12.51 -5.21
N GLU A 12 -15.73 11.88 -4.17
CA GLU A 12 -16.81 12.43 -3.36
C GLU A 12 -16.33 13.47 -2.34
N HIS A 13 -15.20 13.24 -1.68
CA HIS A 13 -14.80 14.07 -0.54
C HIS A 13 -13.64 15.03 -0.82
N TRP A 14 -12.88 14.86 -1.91
CA TRP A 14 -11.62 15.59 -2.12
C TRP A 14 -11.65 16.46 -3.39
N SER A 15 -11.09 17.67 -3.26
CA SER A 15 -10.91 18.62 -4.36
C SER A 15 -10.03 18.03 -5.47
N TRP A 16 -10.25 18.45 -6.72
CA TRP A 16 -9.54 17.89 -7.88
C TRP A 16 -8.00 17.95 -7.79
N TRP A 17 -7.43 19.00 -7.20
CA TRP A 17 -5.99 19.14 -6.99
C TRP A 17 -5.45 18.20 -5.89
N LYS A 18 -6.24 17.94 -4.83
CA LYS A 18 -5.90 16.95 -3.78
C LYS A 18 -5.84 15.55 -4.36
N ARG A 19 -6.73 15.22 -5.31
CA ARG A 19 -6.68 13.94 -6.05
C ARG A 19 -5.38 13.78 -6.82
N TRP A 20 -4.88 14.85 -7.44
CA TRP A 20 -3.59 14.82 -8.14
C TRP A 20 -2.41 14.57 -7.18
N ILE A 21 -2.41 15.22 -6.01
CA ILE A 21 -1.41 14.98 -4.96
C ILE A 21 -1.47 13.53 -4.46
N ALA A 22 -2.66 13.01 -4.15
CA ALA A 22 -2.84 11.63 -3.69
C ALA A 22 -2.31 10.61 -4.72
N ARG A 23 -2.54 10.87 -6.03
CA ARG A 23 -2.04 10.03 -7.14
C ARG A 23 -0.52 10.03 -7.16
N ARG A 24 0.07 11.21 -6.98
CA ARG A 24 1.53 11.38 -6.96
C ARG A 24 2.18 10.75 -5.73
N TRP A 25 1.49 10.79 -4.59
CA TRP A 25 1.91 10.15 -3.35
C TRP A 25 1.72 8.62 -3.33
N LYS A 26 1.01 8.06 -4.33
CA LYS A 26 0.73 6.62 -4.48
C LYS A 26 -0.01 6.03 -3.25
N ILE A 27 -0.83 6.84 -2.60
CA ILE A 27 -1.68 6.47 -1.46
C ILE A 27 -3.12 6.11 -1.90
N ILE A 28 -3.33 5.86 -3.19
CA ILE A 28 -4.64 5.52 -3.74
C ILE A 28 -4.66 4.07 -4.20
N GLU A 29 -5.86 3.53 -4.26
CA GLU A 29 -6.20 2.20 -4.73
C GLU A 29 -5.35 1.73 -5.92
N GLY A 30 -4.76 0.54 -5.78
CA GLY A 30 -4.01 -0.15 -6.83
C GLY A 30 -2.54 -0.41 -6.50
N LYS A 31 -1.92 0.38 -5.61
CA LYS A 31 -0.53 0.14 -5.18
C LYS A 31 -0.37 -0.27 -3.72
N GLY A 32 -1.23 0.16 -2.80
CA GLY A 32 -1.17 -0.24 -1.39
C GLY A 32 0.15 0.08 -0.69
N HIS A 33 0.86 1.12 -1.16
CA HIS A 33 2.13 1.52 -0.57
C HIS A 33 1.92 2.18 0.78
N ALA A 34 2.97 2.18 1.61
CA ALA A 34 2.98 3.05 2.76
C ALA A 34 2.95 4.53 2.31
N PRO A 35 2.41 5.44 3.14
CA PRO A 35 2.43 6.89 2.89
C PRO A 35 3.86 7.38 2.62
N LEU A 36 3.98 8.40 1.76
CA LEU A 36 5.28 8.83 1.25
C LEU A 36 6.22 9.25 2.38
N GLU A 37 5.71 9.93 3.41
CA GLU A 37 6.43 10.33 4.60
C GLU A 37 7.01 9.13 5.37
N VAL A 38 6.29 8.01 5.46
CA VAL A 38 6.81 6.76 6.05
C VAL A 38 7.93 6.19 5.17
N ARG A 39 7.77 6.25 3.86
CA ARG A 39 8.77 5.72 2.91
C ARG A 39 10.07 6.52 2.96
N LEU A 40 9.98 7.82 3.21
CA LEU A 40 11.09 8.74 3.34
C LEU A 40 11.74 8.68 4.74
N SER A 41 10.98 8.37 5.79
CA SER A 41 11.51 8.26 7.15
C SER A 41 12.25 6.94 7.44
N VAL A 42 11.97 5.87 6.67
CA VAL A 42 12.71 4.60 6.80
C VAL A 42 14.00 4.63 5.98
N VAL A 43 15.05 5.18 6.60
CA VAL A 43 16.41 5.30 6.02
C VAL A 43 17.13 3.96 5.98
N HIS A 44 17.05 3.17 7.06
CA HIS A 44 17.69 1.85 7.16
C HIS A 44 16.70 0.73 6.83
N ARG A 45 16.76 0.23 5.60
CA ARG A 45 15.76 -0.74 5.08
C ARG A 45 16.12 -2.21 5.24
N SER A 46 17.28 -2.57 5.79
CA SER A 46 17.71 -3.99 5.88
C SER A 46 16.70 -4.86 6.64
N ARG A 47 16.28 -4.44 7.83
CA ARG A 47 15.25 -5.13 8.63
C ARG A 47 13.90 -5.17 7.91
N LEU A 48 13.54 -4.10 7.21
CA LEU A 48 12.29 -4.00 6.46
C LEU A 48 12.29 -4.95 5.23
N ARG A 49 13.42 -5.07 4.53
CA ARG A 49 13.60 -6.04 3.43
C ARG A 49 13.50 -7.48 3.94
N ALA A 50 14.17 -7.80 5.04
CA ALA A 50 14.07 -9.13 5.65
C ALA A 50 12.63 -9.48 6.08
N ALA A 51 11.91 -8.52 6.68
CA ALA A 51 10.50 -8.69 7.03
C ALA A 51 9.61 -8.88 5.79
N ARG A 52 9.82 -8.07 4.74
CA ARG A 52 9.14 -8.22 3.45
C ARG A 52 9.34 -9.62 2.88
N ASP A 53 10.58 -10.08 2.81
CA ASP A 53 10.93 -11.36 2.20
C ASP A 53 10.31 -12.53 2.99
N LYS A 54 10.31 -12.45 4.33
CA LYS A 54 9.62 -13.41 5.20
C LYS A 54 8.12 -13.48 4.90
N VAL A 55 7.45 -12.33 4.78
CA VAL A 55 6.00 -12.27 4.51
C VAL A 55 5.68 -12.78 3.10
N LEU A 56 6.48 -12.43 2.09
CA LEU A 56 6.29 -12.91 0.72
C LEU A 56 6.52 -14.42 0.59
N ALA A 57 7.44 -14.99 1.39
CA ALA A 57 7.69 -16.42 1.42
C ALA A 57 6.50 -17.25 1.94
N TRP A 58 5.56 -16.65 2.67
CA TRP A 58 4.32 -17.34 3.08
C TRP A 58 3.39 -17.68 1.92
N ARG A 59 3.59 -17.06 0.75
CA ARG A 59 2.76 -17.24 -0.46
C ARG A 59 1.25 -17.18 -0.15
N PRO A 60 0.76 -16.09 0.49
CA PRO A 60 -0.62 -16.04 0.92
C PRO A 60 -1.59 -15.91 -0.25
N GLU A 61 -2.71 -16.62 -0.18
CA GLU A 61 -3.83 -16.43 -1.11
C GLU A 61 -4.71 -15.25 -0.69
N ARG A 62 -4.87 -15.04 0.63
CA ARG A 62 -5.72 -14.00 1.22
C ARG A 62 -4.92 -13.03 2.09
N VAL A 63 -5.31 -11.76 2.10
CA VAL A 63 -4.66 -10.70 2.88
C VAL A 63 -5.72 -9.84 3.57
N VAL A 64 -5.77 -9.91 4.89
CA VAL A 64 -6.56 -9.00 5.73
C VAL A 64 -5.67 -7.85 6.16
N ILE A 65 -6.12 -6.62 5.92
CA ILE A 65 -5.42 -5.40 6.30
C ILE A 65 -6.25 -4.62 7.32
N ALA A 66 -5.58 -3.92 8.24
CA ALA A 66 -6.25 -3.17 9.31
C ALA A 66 -7.16 -2.04 8.77
N HIS A 67 -6.75 -1.42 7.66
CA HIS A 67 -7.49 -0.34 7.02
C HIS A 67 -7.51 -0.54 5.50
N GLY A 68 -8.72 -0.59 4.92
CA GLY A 68 -8.95 -0.83 3.49
C GLY A 68 -9.61 -2.18 3.21
N GLY A 69 -9.88 -2.45 1.93
CA GLY A 69 -10.46 -3.72 1.51
C GLY A 69 -9.49 -4.89 1.68
N TRP A 70 -9.94 -5.96 2.32
CA TRP A 70 -9.22 -7.24 2.31
C TRP A 70 -9.13 -7.81 0.89
N ARG A 71 -8.12 -8.65 0.64
CA ARG A 71 -7.98 -9.42 -0.60
C ARG A 71 -8.27 -10.88 -0.33
N ASP A 72 -9.27 -11.40 -1.02
CA ASP A 72 -9.80 -12.76 -0.93
C ASP A 72 -9.13 -13.75 -1.89
N ALA A 73 -8.39 -13.25 -2.88
CA ALA A 73 -7.53 -14.01 -3.79
C ALA A 73 -6.29 -13.22 -4.22
N GLY A 74 -5.26 -13.92 -4.70
CA GLY A 74 -4.04 -13.32 -5.26
C GLY A 74 -3.19 -12.51 -4.27
N GLY A 75 -3.26 -12.86 -2.98
CA GLY A 75 -2.59 -12.16 -1.87
C GLY A 75 -1.09 -11.93 -2.07
N ALA A 76 -0.36 -12.92 -2.56
CA ALA A 76 1.08 -12.81 -2.81
C ALA A 76 1.39 -11.71 -3.84
N ALA A 77 0.65 -11.68 -4.95
CA ALA A 77 0.82 -10.65 -5.99
C ALA A 77 0.43 -9.25 -5.48
N TYR A 78 -0.62 -9.19 -4.64
CA TYR A 78 -0.99 -7.96 -3.96
C TYR A 78 0.14 -7.43 -3.05
N LEU A 79 0.71 -8.29 -2.19
CA LEU A 79 1.80 -7.91 -1.29
C LEU A 79 3.08 -7.53 -2.04
N GLN A 80 3.41 -8.22 -3.13
CA GLN A 80 4.55 -7.85 -3.98
C GLN A 80 4.41 -6.42 -4.51
N ARG A 81 3.21 -6.03 -4.97
CA ARG A 81 2.94 -4.65 -5.40
C ARG A 81 2.96 -3.68 -4.22
N ALA A 82 2.31 -4.02 -3.11
CA ALA A 82 2.27 -3.20 -1.89
C ALA A 82 3.66 -2.86 -1.36
N PHE A 83 4.56 -3.84 -1.36
CA PHE A 83 5.91 -3.73 -0.86
C PHE A 83 6.96 -3.34 -1.90
N ALA A 84 6.60 -3.08 -3.15
CA ALA A 84 7.56 -2.75 -4.21
C ALA A 84 8.37 -1.46 -3.95
N TRP A 85 7.95 -0.61 -3.00
CA TRP A 85 8.70 0.57 -2.59
C TRP A 85 9.82 0.30 -1.58
N ILE A 86 9.81 -0.87 -0.94
CA ILE A 86 10.79 -1.32 0.06
C ILE A 86 12.07 -1.71 -0.66
#